data_AF-A0AA42ZXZ2-F1
#
_entry.id   AF-A0AA42ZXZ2-F1
#
_cell.length_a   1.000
_cell.length_b   1.000
_cell.length_c   1.000
_cell.angle_alpha   90.00
_cell.angle_beta   90.00
_cell.angle_gamma   90.00
#
_symmetry.space_group_name_H-M   'P 1'
#
loop_
_entity.id
_entity.type
_entity.pdbx_description
1 polymer ?
#
loop_
_entity_poly.entity_id
_entity_poly.type
_entity_poly.pdbx_seq_one_letter_code
_entity_poly.pdbx_strand_id
1 'polypeptide(L)'
;MSDFSLKPGVVTGEGYKTLVEAAKTGGYALPAVNVVGTNSINACMEAAAQANSDIIIQLSNSGGAFYAGAGMADGFKAKVMGSVAAAQHAHLLAEHYGICVAMHTDHANRALIPWIEALLDEGEAYYEKHGKPLFSSHMLDLSADPIDFNLSECARILERMAKIDMSLEIELGVTGGEEDGIGSEFDEAADNSKLYTQPEDVLRAYELLNPIGHFSVAASFGNVHGVYKPGNVKLRPEILKNSQSLVQATHQTG
;
A
#
# COMPACT_ATOMS: atom_id res chain seq x y z
N MET A 1 -17.78 1.32 20.07
CA MET A 1 -17.28 2.32 19.11
C MET A 1 -15.90 2.67 19.61
N SER A 2 -14.87 2.49 18.79
CA SER A 2 -13.50 2.77 19.23
C SER A 2 -13.33 4.27 19.51
N ASP A 3 -12.54 4.62 20.52
CA ASP A 3 -12.31 6.01 20.98
C ASP A 3 -11.43 6.84 20.00
N PHE A 4 -11.23 6.36 18.77
CA PHE A 4 -10.41 7.05 17.78
C PHE A 4 -11.26 8.09 17.06
N SER A 5 -10.84 9.36 17.13
CA SER A 5 -11.45 10.45 16.37
C SER A 5 -10.41 11.05 15.44
N LEU A 6 -10.70 11.04 14.14
CA LEU A 6 -9.91 11.67 13.10
C LEU A 6 -10.72 12.75 12.41
N LYS A 7 -10.05 13.83 11.99
CA LYS A 7 -10.68 14.86 11.17
C LYS A 7 -10.86 14.29 9.74
N PRO A 8 -12.04 14.43 9.13
CA PRO A 8 -12.24 14.13 7.70
C PRO A 8 -11.20 14.82 6.81
N GLY A 9 -10.84 14.14 5.72
CA GLY A 9 -9.80 14.56 4.79
C GLY A 9 -8.82 13.44 4.48
N VAL A 10 -7.77 13.76 3.71
CA VAL A 10 -6.67 12.81 3.49
C VAL A 10 -5.84 12.70 4.78
N VAL A 11 -5.72 11.50 5.32
CA VAL A 11 -4.98 11.21 6.56
C VAL A 11 -3.56 10.74 6.25
N THR A 12 -2.59 11.30 6.95
CA THR A 12 -1.15 11.03 6.77
C THR A 12 -0.47 10.93 8.14
N GLY A 13 0.79 10.46 8.20
CA GLY A 13 1.54 10.37 9.46
C GLY A 13 0.78 9.65 10.57
N GLU A 14 0.70 10.28 11.74
CA GLU A 14 -0.07 9.77 12.89
C GLU A 14 -1.55 9.57 12.61
N GLY A 15 -2.16 10.34 11.69
CA GLY A 15 -3.56 10.14 11.29
C GLY A 15 -3.77 8.80 10.58
N TYR A 16 -2.84 8.43 9.69
CA TYR A 16 -2.87 7.12 9.04
C TYR A 16 -2.60 5.97 10.02
N LYS A 17 -1.64 6.12 10.93
CA LYS A 17 -1.38 5.11 11.99
C LYS A 17 -2.58 4.91 12.89
N THR A 18 -3.24 6.01 13.29
CA THR A 18 -4.48 5.98 14.09
C THR A 18 -5.60 5.26 13.34
N LEU A 19 -5.73 5.49 12.03
CA LEU A 19 -6.72 4.80 11.20
C LEU A 19 -6.48 3.28 11.16
N VAL A 20 -5.21 2.86 10.99
CA VAL A 20 -4.82 1.44 11.02
C VAL A 20 -5.09 0.82 12.40
N GLU A 21 -4.76 1.52 13.48
CA GLU A 21 -5.00 1.04 14.84
C GLU A 21 -6.49 0.92 15.17
N ALA A 22 -7.31 1.87 14.69
CA ALA A 22 -8.76 1.80 14.80
C ALA A 22 -9.33 0.55 14.10
N ALA A 23 -8.80 0.20 12.92
CA ALA A 23 -9.17 -1.01 12.20
C ALA A 23 -8.79 -2.28 12.97
N LYS A 24 -7.55 -2.35 13.49
CA LYS A 24 -7.07 -3.48 14.31
C LYS A 24 -7.89 -3.67 15.58
N THR A 25 -8.05 -2.61 16.38
CA THR A 25 -8.84 -2.64 17.63
C THR A 25 -10.32 -2.94 17.36
N GLY A 26 -10.86 -2.44 16.24
CA GLY A 26 -12.24 -2.67 15.84
C GLY A 26 -12.50 -4.02 15.16
N GLY A 27 -11.46 -4.77 14.79
CA GLY A 27 -11.58 -6.06 14.10
C GLY A 27 -12.15 -5.96 12.69
N TYR A 28 -11.83 -4.90 11.96
CA TYR A 28 -12.24 -4.70 10.56
C TYR A 28 -11.05 -4.36 9.66
N ALA A 29 -11.27 -4.40 8.35
CA ALA A 29 -10.31 -3.97 7.34
C ALA A 29 -10.91 -2.84 6.50
N LEU A 30 -10.05 -2.04 5.88
CA LEU A 30 -10.44 -0.97 4.98
C LEU A 30 -10.34 -1.45 3.52
N PRO A 31 -11.34 -1.16 2.67
CA PRO A 31 -11.18 -1.35 1.24
C PRO A 31 -10.06 -0.45 0.69
N ALA A 32 -9.18 -1.02 -0.13
CA ALA A 32 -8.23 -0.30 -0.94
C ALA A 32 -8.63 -0.43 -2.42
N VAL A 33 -8.96 0.69 -3.06
CA VAL A 33 -9.60 0.68 -4.39
C VAL A 33 -8.74 1.41 -5.41
N ASN A 34 -8.34 0.71 -6.47
CA ASN A 34 -7.63 1.30 -7.60
C ASN A 34 -8.55 2.28 -8.35
N VAL A 35 -8.03 3.48 -8.61
CA VAL A 35 -8.73 4.53 -9.35
C VAL A 35 -7.96 4.94 -10.59
N VAL A 36 -8.70 5.42 -11.59
CA VAL A 36 -8.16 5.85 -12.88
C VAL A 36 -8.61 7.24 -13.28
N GLY A 37 -9.57 7.84 -12.58
CA GLY A 37 -10.07 9.18 -12.89
C GLY A 37 -10.89 9.79 -11.77
N THR A 38 -11.35 11.01 -11.99
CA THR A 38 -12.21 11.73 -11.02
C THR A 38 -13.51 10.97 -10.73
N ASN A 39 -14.12 10.35 -11.75
CA ASN A 39 -15.35 9.55 -11.57
C ASN A 39 -15.15 8.38 -10.59
N SER A 40 -14.06 7.63 -10.72
CA SER A 40 -13.77 6.50 -9.81
C SER A 40 -13.42 6.98 -8.40
N ILE A 41 -12.66 8.07 -8.26
CA ILE A 41 -12.32 8.65 -6.95
C ILE A 41 -13.59 9.13 -6.23
N ASN A 42 -14.45 9.86 -6.95
CA ASN A 42 -15.71 10.37 -6.40
C ASN A 42 -16.63 9.23 -5.97
N ALA A 43 -16.74 8.16 -6.77
CA ALA A 43 -17.53 6.98 -6.42
C ALA A 43 -17.00 6.28 -5.16
N CYS A 44 -15.68 6.18 -5.00
CA CYS A 44 -15.06 5.60 -3.79
C CYS A 44 -15.38 6.44 -2.54
N MET A 45 -15.22 7.75 -2.61
CA MET A 45 -15.52 8.65 -1.49
C MET A 45 -17.02 8.67 -1.16
N GLU A 46 -17.89 8.66 -2.17
CA GLU A 46 -19.34 8.57 -1.98
C GLU A 46 -19.74 7.26 -1.31
N ALA A 47 -19.22 6.12 -1.78
CA ALA A 47 -19.53 4.82 -1.20
C ALA A 47 -19.06 4.71 0.25
N ALA A 48 -17.86 5.18 0.56
CA ALA A 48 -17.32 5.21 1.92
C ALA A 48 -18.18 6.07 2.85
N ALA A 49 -18.58 7.27 2.40
CA ALA A 49 -19.47 8.15 3.16
C ALA A 49 -20.85 7.52 3.41
N GLN A 50 -21.46 6.90 2.39
CA GLN A 50 -22.74 6.19 2.54
C GLN A 50 -22.65 5.01 3.50
N ALA A 51 -21.50 4.33 3.55
CA ALA A 51 -21.24 3.23 4.46
C ALA A 51 -20.85 3.68 5.89
N ASN A 52 -20.73 4.99 6.15
CA ASN A 52 -20.13 5.53 7.37
C ASN A 52 -18.77 4.88 7.69
N SER A 53 -17.92 4.78 6.67
CA SER A 53 -16.61 4.15 6.75
C SER A 53 -15.54 5.03 6.11
N ASP A 54 -14.29 4.79 6.47
CA ASP A 54 -13.12 5.37 5.85
C ASP A 54 -12.63 4.46 4.72
N ILE A 55 -11.71 4.94 3.89
CA ILE A 55 -11.27 4.20 2.70
C ILE A 55 -9.80 4.45 2.37
N ILE A 56 -9.17 3.47 1.72
CA ILE A 56 -7.89 3.64 1.04
C ILE A 56 -8.17 3.81 -0.46
N ILE A 57 -7.70 4.91 -1.04
CA ILE A 57 -7.75 5.14 -2.49
C ILE A 57 -6.34 4.99 -3.02
N GLN A 58 -6.17 4.09 -3.99
CA GLN A 58 -4.85 3.77 -4.52
C GLN A 58 -4.75 3.94 -6.03
N LEU A 59 -3.54 4.24 -6.50
CA LEU A 59 -3.23 4.26 -7.93
C LEU A 59 -2.17 3.22 -8.24
N SER A 60 -2.46 2.37 -9.23
CA SER A 60 -1.40 1.65 -9.92
C SER A 60 -0.62 2.59 -10.83
N ASN A 61 0.55 2.15 -11.29
CA ASN A 61 1.37 2.95 -12.19
C ASN A 61 0.62 3.31 -13.49
N SER A 62 -0.14 2.38 -14.07
CA SER A 62 -0.95 2.67 -15.25
C SER A 62 -2.17 3.52 -14.94
N GLY A 63 -2.76 3.38 -13.75
CA GLY A 63 -3.84 4.26 -13.27
C GLY A 63 -3.40 5.72 -13.18
N GLY A 64 -2.19 5.96 -12.67
CA GLY A 64 -1.54 7.28 -12.71
C GLY A 64 -1.39 7.80 -14.15
N ALA A 65 -0.83 7.00 -15.05
CA ALA A 65 -0.68 7.40 -16.46
C ALA A 65 -2.04 7.69 -17.14
N PHE A 66 -3.07 6.89 -16.86
CA PHE A 66 -4.41 7.09 -17.41
C PHE A 66 -5.04 8.38 -16.87
N TYR A 67 -4.84 8.70 -15.60
CA TYR A 67 -5.32 9.94 -14.99
C TYR A 67 -4.71 11.19 -15.65
N ALA A 68 -3.42 11.14 -16.00
CA ALA A 68 -2.75 12.20 -16.77
C ALA A 68 -3.21 12.27 -18.24
N GLY A 69 -3.77 11.17 -18.76
CA GLY A 69 -4.26 11.02 -20.11
C GLY A 69 -3.20 10.44 -21.06
N ALA A 70 -3.60 9.44 -21.85
CA ALA A 70 -2.73 8.72 -22.79
C ALA A 70 -2.11 9.61 -23.89
N GLY A 71 -2.60 10.85 -24.06
CA GLY A 71 -2.02 11.82 -24.99
C GLY A 71 -0.77 12.54 -24.47
N MET A 72 -0.39 12.35 -23.20
CA MET A 72 0.83 12.94 -22.65
C MET A 72 2.06 12.20 -23.22
N ALA A 73 2.92 12.93 -23.94
CA ALA A 73 4.02 12.34 -24.70
C ALA A 73 5.08 11.62 -23.83
N ASP A 74 5.35 12.16 -22.64
CA ASP A 74 6.25 11.54 -21.67
C ASP A 74 5.44 10.60 -20.77
N GLY A 75 5.46 9.32 -21.10
CA GLY A 75 4.72 8.29 -20.37
C GLY A 75 5.20 8.10 -18.93
N PHE A 76 6.48 8.32 -18.63
CA PHE A 76 6.97 8.26 -17.24
C PHE A 76 6.43 9.44 -16.43
N LYS A 77 6.55 10.65 -16.98
CA LYS A 77 5.99 11.84 -16.34
C LYS A 77 4.47 11.76 -16.21
N ALA A 78 3.77 11.10 -17.12
CA ALA A 78 2.33 10.84 -17.02
C ALA A 78 2.00 10.00 -15.77
N LYS A 79 2.75 8.93 -15.50
CA LYS A 79 2.59 8.11 -14.27
C LYS A 79 2.75 8.93 -13.00
N VAL A 80 3.71 9.85 -12.98
CA VAL A 80 3.98 10.71 -11.81
C VAL A 80 2.88 11.77 -11.67
N MET A 81 2.68 12.59 -12.71
CA MET A 81 1.78 13.75 -12.63
C MET A 81 0.32 13.37 -12.50
N GLY A 82 -0.11 12.25 -13.08
CA GLY A 82 -1.48 11.77 -12.92
C GLY A 82 -1.76 11.25 -11.51
N SER A 83 -0.80 10.56 -10.89
CA SER A 83 -0.88 10.20 -9.46
C SER A 83 -0.92 11.44 -8.56
N VAL A 84 -0.09 12.46 -8.84
CA VAL A 84 -0.13 13.74 -8.12
C VAL A 84 -1.49 14.42 -8.26
N ALA A 85 -2.03 14.50 -9.48
CA ALA A 85 -3.34 15.10 -9.73
C ALA A 85 -4.48 14.38 -8.99
N ALA A 86 -4.45 13.05 -8.98
CA ALA A 86 -5.41 12.22 -8.25
C ALA A 86 -5.36 12.47 -6.73
N ALA A 87 -4.16 12.51 -6.14
CA ALA A 87 -3.99 12.80 -4.72
C ALA A 87 -4.48 14.21 -4.37
N GLN A 88 -4.16 15.22 -5.17
CA GLN A 88 -4.65 16.59 -4.95
C GLN A 88 -6.18 16.70 -5.02
N HIS A 89 -6.82 15.96 -5.95
CA HIS A 89 -8.27 15.87 -6.03
C HIS A 89 -8.88 15.30 -4.74
N ALA A 90 -8.28 14.24 -4.18
CA ALA A 90 -8.71 13.68 -2.90
C ALA A 90 -8.47 14.64 -1.71
N HIS A 91 -7.31 15.30 -1.64
CA HIS A 91 -7.02 16.32 -0.61
C HIS A 91 -8.05 17.45 -0.63
N LEU A 92 -8.52 17.84 -1.81
CA LEU A 92 -9.53 18.90 -1.95
C LEU A 92 -10.92 18.45 -1.48
N LEU A 93 -11.31 17.20 -1.74
CA LEU A 93 -12.70 16.78 -1.62
C LEU A 93 -13.02 15.92 -0.39
N ALA A 94 -12.08 15.12 0.13
CA ALA A 94 -12.38 14.13 1.18
C ALA A 94 -13.05 14.75 2.43
N GLU A 95 -12.66 15.96 2.84
CA GLU A 95 -13.28 16.68 3.96
C GLU A 95 -14.76 16.98 3.70
N HIS A 96 -15.14 17.27 2.45
CA HIS A 96 -16.53 17.54 2.05
C HIS A 96 -17.40 16.29 1.98
N TYR A 97 -16.78 15.11 1.83
CA TYR A 97 -17.46 13.83 1.98
C TYR A 97 -17.59 13.38 3.43
N GLY A 98 -16.90 14.04 4.37
CA GLY A 98 -17.00 13.75 5.81
C GLY A 98 -16.31 12.46 6.23
N ILE A 99 -15.35 11.96 5.44
CA ILE A 99 -14.62 10.71 5.68
C ILE A 99 -13.10 10.93 5.74
N CYS A 100 -12.38 9.97 6.31
CA CYS A 100 -10.94 9.87 6.15
C CYS A 100 -10.59 9.07 4.88
N VAL A 101 -9.59 9.55 4.14
CA VAL A 101 -9.03 8.85 2.99
C VAL A 101 -7.54 8.64 3.22
N ALA A 102 -7.05 7.42 3.14
CA ALA A 102 -5.62 7.18 2.97
C ALA A 102 -5.30 7.14 1.47
N MET A 103 -4.41 8.01 1.02
CA MET A 103 -3.92 8.00 -0.37
C MET A 103 -2.73 7.06 -0.48
N HIS A 104 -2.80 6.10 -1.40
CA HIS A 104 -1.79 5.07 -1.57
C HIS A 104 -1.36 4.94 -3.04
N THR A 105 -0.19 4.36 -3.29
CA THR A 105 0.15 3.82 -4.61
C THR A 105 0.41 2.35 -4.50
N ASP A 106 -0.18 1.63 -5.44
CA ASP A 106 -0.17 0.19 -5.54
C ASP A 106 1.16 -0.33 -6.11
N HIS A 107 1.25 -1.63 -6.39
CA HIS A 107 2.44 -2.38 -6.83
C HIS A 107 3.48 -1.57 -7.64
N ALA A 108 4.68 -1.49 -7.08
CA ALA A 108 5.87 -0.98 -7.76
C ALA A 108 7.01 -1.99 -7.64
N ASN A 109 7.24 -2.74 -8.72
CA ASN A 109 8.37 -3.65 -8.81
C ASN A 109 9.70 -2.93 -9.03
N ARG A 110 10.80 -3.69 -9.12
CA ARG A 110 12.16 -3.15 -9.31
C ARG A 110 12.25 -2.12 -10.44
N ALA A 111 11.55 -2.31 -11.55
CA ALA A 111 11.58 -1.38 -12.70
C ALA A 111 10.80 -0.08 -12.44
N LEU A 112 9.91 -0.08 -11.44
CA LEU A 112 9.07 1.04 -11.05
C LEU A 112 9.55 1.78 -9.79
N ILE A 113 10.66 1.36 -9.18
CA ILE A 113 11.32 2.15 -8.12
C ILE A 113 11.52 3.62 -8.52
N PRO A 114 11.96 3.95 -9.76
CA PRO A 114 12.09 5.34 -10.18
C PRO A 114 10.77 6.13 -10.16
N TRP A 115 9.62 5.46 -10.36
CA TRP A 115 8.30 6.11 -10.26
C TRP A 115 7.99 6.49 -8.80
N ILE A 116 8.28 5.60 -7.84
CA ILE A 116 8.14 5.91 -6.41
C ILE A 116 9.10 7.02 -6.01
N GLU A 117 10.35 7.00 -6.45
CA GLU A 117 11.32 8.07 -6.13
C GLU A 117 10.89 9.44 -6.66
N ALA A 118 10.34 9.50 -7.87
CA ALA A 118 9.80 10.73 -8.43
C ALA A 118 8.53 11.22 -7.70
N LEU A 119 7.69 10.30 -7.21
CA LEU A 119 6.56 10.66 -6.35
C LEU A 119 7.01 11.17 -4.98
N LEU A 120 8.14 10.66 -4.45
CA LEU A 120 8.74 11.19 -3.23
C LEU A 120 9.32 12.59 -3.45
N ASP A 121 9.90 12.90 -4.61
CA ASP A 121 10.32 14.28 -4.95
C ASP A 121 9.13 15.26 -4.85
N GLU A 122 7.99 14.89 -5.46
CA GLU A 122 6.75 15.68 -5.40
C GLU A 122 6.15 15.71 -3.98
N GLY A 123 6.27 14.62 -3.24
CA GLY A 123 5.83 14.48 -1.85
C GLY A 123 6.63 15.39 -0.90
N GLU A 124 7.95 15.46 -1.05
CA GLU A 124 8.84 16.33 -0.28
C GLU A 124 8.54 17.81 -0.56
N ALA A 125 8.38 18.20 -1.83
CA ALA A 125 7.98 19.55 -2.21
C ALA A 125 6.59 19.92 -1.66
N TYR A 126 5.65 18.98 -1.66
CA TYR A 126 4.33 19.18 -1.07
C TYR A 126 4.41 19.30 0.45
N TYR A 127 5.25 18.50 1.12
CA TYR A 127 5.47 18.53 2.56
C TYR A 127 6.05 19.88 3.01
N GLU A 128 7.05 20.40 2.31
CA GLU A 128 7.64 21.72 2.61
C GLU A 128 6.59 22.84 2.60
N LYS A 129 5.65 22.77 1.66
CA LYS A 129 4.61 23.79 1.49
C LYS A 129 3.41 23.63 2.44
N HIS A 130 3.02 22.40 2.78
CA HIS A 130 1.75 22.12 3.48
C HIS A 130 1.93 21.51 4.87
N GLY A 131 3.16 21.14 5.26
CA GLY A 131 3.47 20.51 6.55
C GLY A 131 2.90 19.08 6.70
N LYS A 132 2.55 18.42 5.58
CA LYS A 132 2.05 17.04 5.52
C LYS A 132 2.35 16.44 4.15
N PRO A 133 2.53 15.11 4.01
CA PRO A 133 2.85 14.50 2.72
C PRO A 133 1.64 14.48 1.78
N LEU A 134 1.93 14.32 0.49
CA LEU A 134 0.91 14.21 -0.56
C LEU A 134 0.17 12.87 -0.49
N PHE A 135 0.90 11.78 -0.24
CA PHE A 135 0.39 10.43 -0.07
C PHE A 135 0.53 9.98 1.39
N SER A 136 -0.33 9.07 1.83
CA SER A 136 -0.26 8.41 3.14
C SER A 136 0.81 7.32 3.12
N SER A 137 0.87 6.56 2.02
CA SER A 137 1.82 5.47 1.83
C SER A 137 2.10 5.16 0.36
N HIS A 138 3.18 4.42 0.12
CA HIS A 138 3.50 3.81 -1.18
C HIS A 138 3.80 2.32 -0.98
N MET A 139 3.57 1.49 -1.99
CA MET A 139 3.94 0.08 -2.01
C MET A 139 5.23 -0.16 -2.81
N LEU A 140 6.10 -1.03 -2.31
CA LEU A 140 7.14 -1.70 -3.09
C LEU A 140 6.85 -3.20 -3.13
N ASP A 141 6.60 -3.71 -4.32
CA ASP A 141 6.50 -5.15 -4.57
C ASP A 141 7.82 -5.66 -5.15
N LEU A 142 8.73 -6.03 -4.25
CA LEU A 142 10.00 -6.67 -4.61
C LEU A 142 9.96 -8.16 -4.27
N SER A 143 8.77 -8.77 -4.23
CA SER A 143 8.57 -10.16 -3.82
C SER A 143 9.24 -11.17 -4.77
N ALA A 144 9.37 -10.82 -6.05
CA ALA A 144 10.07 -11.62 -7.06
C ALA A 144 11.61 -11.57 -6.94
N ASP A 145 12.14 -10.62 -6.16
CA ASP A 145 13.57 -10.46 -5.93
C ASP A 145 14.04 -11.24 -4.68
N PRO A 146 15.35 -11.55 -4.56
CA PRO A 146 15.88 -12.13 -3.33
C PRO A 146 15.54 -11.25 -2.11
N ILE A 147 15.09 -11.88 -1.02
CA ILE A 147 14.62 -11.16 0.18
C ILE A 147 15.64 -10.15 0.72
N ASP A 148 16.94 -10.43 0.62
CA ASP A 148 17.99 -9.49 1.03
C ASP A 148 17.95 -8.19 0.21
N PHE A 149 17.72 -8.29 -1.10
CA PHE A 149 17.55 -7.12 -1.97
C PHE A 149 16.23 -6.41 -1.68
N ASN A 150 15.13 -7.15 -1.58
CA ASN A 150 13.82 -6.60 -1.24
C ASN A 150 13.89 -5.75 0.04
N LEU A 151 14.34 -6.35 1.14
CA LEU A 151 14.36 -5.68 2.44
C LEU A 151 15.35 -4.52 2.51
N SER A 152 16.51 -4.63 1.85
CA SER A 152 17.49 -3.53 1.82
C SER A 152 16.98 -2.31 1.04
N GLU A 153 16.29 -2.54 -0.08
CA GLU A 153 15.72 -1.46 -0.88
C GLU A 153 14.49 -0.83 -0.20
N CYS A 154 13.65 -1.66 0.43
CA CYS A 154 12.56 -1.18 1.28
C CYS A 154 13.07 -0.31 2.44
N ALA A 155 14.17 -0.71 3.11
CA ALA A 155 14.77 0.09 4.17
C ALA A 155 15.25 1.45 3.64
N ARG A 156 15.95 1.48 2.50
CA ARG A 156 16.43 2.72 1.86
C ARG A 156 15.29 3.68 1.54
N ILE A 157 14.19 3.17 0.98
CA ILE A 157 13.04 3.98 0.61
C ILE A 157 12.27 4.43 1.87
N LEU A 158 12.10 3.55 2.87
CA LEU A 158 11.45 3.89 4.14
C LEU A 158 12.20 4.98 4.90
N GLU A 159 13.55 4.98 4.88
CA GLU A 159 14.36 6.05 5.48
C GLU A 159 14.06 7.44 4.88
N ARG A 160 13.74 7.49 3.59
CA ARG A 160 13.33 8.72 2.91
C ARG A 160 11.89 9.10 3.27
N MET A 161 10.97 8.14 3.20
CA MET A 161 9.55 8.32 3.52
C MET A 161 9.29 8.76 4.96
N ALA A 162 10.02 8.20 5.92
CA ALA A 162 9.88 8.50 7.34
C ALA A 162 10.17 9.97 7.66
N LYS A 163 11.02 10.66 6.88
CA LYS A 163 11.34 12.09 7.06
C LYS A 163 10.17 13.02 6.72
N ILE A 164 9.18 12.52 5.98
CA ILE A 164 7.99 13.26 5.55
C ILE A 164 6.71 12.58 6.02
N ASP A 165 6.76 11.81 7.11
CA ASP A 165 5.62 11.18 7.77
C ASP A 165 4.80 10.22 6.88
N MET A 166 5.46 9.55 5.93
CA MET A 166 4.85 8.52 5.08
C MET A 166 5.11 7.11 5.59
N SER A 167 4.23 6.16 5.23
CA SER A 167 4.40 4.74 5.54
C SER A 167 4.71 3.92 4.29
N LEU A 168 5.48 2.84 4.42
CA LEU A 168 5.79 1.93 3.30
C LEU A 168 4.95 0.66 3.41
N GLU A 169 4.36 0.21 2.31
CA GLU A 169 3.86 -1.16 2.18
C GLU A 169 4.91 -2.00 1.44
N ILE A 170 5.21 -3.19 1.96
CA ILE A 170 6.12 -4.14 1.32
C ILE A 170 5.37 -5.44 1.00
N GLU A 171 5.86 -6.18 0.02
CA GLU A 171 5.37 -7.53 -0.27
C GLU A 171 6.44 -8.61 -0.01
N LEU A 172 6.03 -9.69 0.66
CA LEU A 172 6.88 -10.83 0.99
C LEU A 172 6.24 -12.14 0.51
N GLY A 173 7.07 -13.00 -0.08
CA GLY A 173 6.61 -14.23 -0.74
C GLY A 173 5.93 -13.91 -2.07
N VAL A 174 5.93 -14.86 -3.00
CA VAL A 174 5.42 -14.56 -4.33
C VAL A 174 3.94 -14.90 -4.43
N THR A 175 3.12 -13.89 -4.67
CA THR A 175 1.69 -14.02 -4.93
C THR A 175 1.46 -14.51 -6.36
N GLY A 176 0.46 -15.38 -6.53
CA GLY A 176 0.08 -15.83 -7.87
C GLY A 176 -0.78 -14.80 -8.59
N GLY A 177 -0.82 -14.85 -9.93
CA GLY A 177 -1.66 -13.95 -10.74
C GLY A 177 -0.93 -12.68 -11.17
N GLU A 178 -1.66 -11.74 -11.75
CA GLU A 178 -1.14 -10.47 -12.28
C GLU A 178 -2.07 -9.31 -11.90
N GLU A 179 -1.48 -8.21 -11.45
CA GLU A 179 -2.10 -6.91 -11.24
C GLU A 179 -1.31 -5.84 -12.01
N ASP A 180 -1.96 -5.20 -12.99
CA ASP A 180 -1.37 -4.13 -13.81
C ASP A 180 -0.01 -4.46 -14.44
N GLY A 181 0.16 -5.69 -14.95
CA GLY A 181 1.42 -6.18 -15.52
C GLY A 181 2.47 -6.61 -14.49
N ILE A 182 2.14 -6.63 -13.20
CA ILE A 182 3.02 -7.01 -12.08
C ILE A 182 2.47 -8.28 -11.42
N GLY A 183 3.31 -9.28 -11.21
CA GLY A 183 2.93 -10.57 -10.63
C GLY A 183 3.52 -11.76 -11.39
N SER A 184 3.11 -12.97 -11.02
CA SER A 184 3.57 -14.20 -11.64
C SER A 184 2.47 -15.26 -11.74
N GLU A 185 2.31 -15.88 -12.91
CA GLU A 185 1.47 -17.08 -13.04
C GLU A 185 2.26 -18.31 -12.55
N PHE A 186 1.66 -19.10 -11.64
CA PHE A 186 2.23 -20.36 -11.18
C PHE A 186 1.41 -21.55 -11.67
N ASP A 187 2.12 -22.50 -12.30
CA ASP A 187 1.60 -23.83 -12.68
C ASP A 187 2.02 -24.94 -11.67
N GLU A 188 2.65 -24.57 -10.54
CA GLU A 188 3.24 -25.53 -9.60
C GLU A 188 2.32 -25.90 -8.42
N ALA A 189 2.52 -27.12 -7.90
CA ALA A 189 1.72 -27.73 -6.84
C ALA A 189 1.70 -26.91 -5.54
N ALA A 190 0.53 -26.91 -4.89
CA ALA A 190 0.14 -26.09 -3.74
C ALA A 190 0.98 -26.19 -2.43
N ASP A 191 2.10 -26.92 -2.43
CA ASP A 191 3.01 -27.14 -1.30
C ASP A 191 4.44 -26.61 -1.52
N ASN A 192 4.69 -25.81 -2.57
CA ASN A 192 5.97 -25.13 -2.73
C ASN A 192 6.11 -24.02 -1.68
N SER A 193 7.08 -24.14 -0.76
CA SER A 193 7.34 -23.16 0.30
C SER A 193 7.73 -21.78 -0.23
N LYS A 194 8.14 -21.67 -1.50
CA LYS A 194 8.40 -20.38 -2.15
C LYS A 194 7.12 -19.58 -2.47
N LEU A 195 5.97 -20.24 -2.52
CA LEU A 195 4.68 -19.60 -2.81
C LEU A 195 4.07 -18.90 -1.59
N TYR A 196 4.52 -19.25 -0.38
CA TYR A 196 3.93 -18.74 0.86
C TYR A 196 4.98 -18.03 1.69
N THR A 197 4.64 -16.86 2.21
CA THR A 197 5.47 -16.14 3.17
C THR A 197 5.71 -17.01 4.40
N GLN A 198 6.97 -17.04 4.86
CA GLN A 198 7.31 -17.68 6.13
C GLN A 198 7.23 -16.66 7.27
N PRO A 199 6.72 -17.01 8.47
CA PRO A 199 6.73 -16.13 9.64
C PRO A 199 8.10 -15.50 9.93
N GLU A 200 9.19 -16.23 9.68
CA GLU A 200 10.57 -15.78 9.85
C GLU A 200 10.94 -14.64 8.91
N ASP A 201 10.40 -14.62 7.68
CA ASP A 201 10.62 -13.52 6.73
C ASP A 201 9.92 -12.24 7.22
N VAL A 202 8.73 -12.38 7.82
CA VAL A 202 8.00 -11.25 8.42
C VAL A 202 8.73 -10.73 9.65
N LEU A 203 9.26 -11.62 10.50
CA LEU A 203 10.09 -11.24 11.64
C LEU A 203 11.33 -10.47 11.18
N ARG A 204 12.01 -10.95 10.13
CA ARG A 204 13.18 -10.29 9.57
C ARG A 204 12.86 -8.89 9.02
N ALA A 205 11.74 -8.76 8.30
CA ALA A 205 11.28 -7.46 7.83
C ALA A 205 10.98 -6.52 9.00
N TYR A 206 10.32 -7.01 10.04
CA TYR A 206 10.04 -6.25 11.26
C TYR A 206 11.32 -5.75 11.95
N GLU A 207 12.29 -6.62 12.19
CA GLU A 207 13.55 -6.26 12.83
C GLU A 207 14.31 -5.18 12.06
N LEU A 208 14.26 -5.22 10.72
CA LEU A 208 14.97 -4.25 9.88
C LEU A 208 14.21 -2.92 9.74
N LEU A 209 12.91 -2.95 9.50
CA LEU A 209 12.14 -1.79 9.05
C LEU A 209 11.46 -1.03 10.20
N ASN A 210 11.03 -1.73 11.25
CA ASN A 210 10.33 -1.11 12.38
C ASN A 210 11.13 0.03 13.06
N PRO A 211 12.47 -0.06 13.22
CA PRO A 211 13.26 1.05 13.77
C PRO A 211 13.34 2.29 12.86
N ILE A 212 13.06 2.14 11.56
CA ILE A 212 13.20 3.20 10.55
C ILE A 212 11.92 4.02 10.46
N GLY A 213 10.77 3.35 10.38
CA GLY A 213 9.49 4.01 10.16
C GLY A 213 8.32 3.04 10.19
N HIS A 214 7.11 3.58 10.01
CA HIS A 214 5.90 2.76 9.96
C HIS A 214 5.78 2.06 8.60
N PHE A 215 5.45 0.77 8.63
CA PHE A 215 5.27 -0.03 7.42
C PHE A 215 4.16 -1.08 7.58
N SER A 216 3.61 -1.54 6.46
CA SER A 216 2.69 -2.68 6.34
C SER A 216 3.33 -3.80 5.53
N VAL A 217 2.84 -5.04 5.70
CA VAL A 217 3.32 -6.22 4.97
C VAL A 217 2.14 -6.88 4.26
N ALA A 218 2.20 -6.92 2.93
CA ALA A 218 1.46 -7.87 2.11
C ALA A 218 2.21 -9.21 2.13
N ALA A 219 1.61 -10.22 2.76
CA ALA A 219 2.15 -11.57 2.78
C ALA A 219 1.41 -12.44 1.76
N SER A 220 2.13 -13.25 1.00
CA SER A 220 1.53 -14.36 0.25
C SER A 220 1.10 -15.48 1.19
N PHE A 221 -0.21 -15.62 1.38
CA PHE A 221 -0.84 -16.73 2.11
C PHE A 221 -1.73 -17.58 1.21
N GLY A 222 -1.41 -17.59 -0.09
CA GLY A 222 -2.17 -18.27 -1.13
C GLY A 222 -3.24 -17.40 -1.79
N ASN A 223 -3.21 -16.09 -1.52
CA ASN A 223 -3.91 -15.07 -2.28
C ASN A 223 -3.33 -14.97 -3.69
N VAL A 224 -4.19 -14.66 -4.66
CA VAL A 224 -3.78 -14.39 -6.04
C VAL A 224 -4.35 -13.06 -6.51
N HIS A 225 -3.57 -12.32 -7.29
CA HIS A 225 -4.01 -11.13 -8.00
C HIS A 225 -4.94 -11.51 -9.16
N GLY A 226 -5.94 -10.68 -9.41
CA GLY A 226 -6.94 -10.91 -10.44
C GLY A 226 -7.99 -11.98 -10.10
N VAL A 227 -8.50 -12.67 -11.12
CA VAL A 227 -9.59 -13.64 -10.94
C VAL A 227 -9.02 -15.00 -10.50
N TYR A 228 -9.48 -15.50 -9.36
CA TYR A 228 -9.16 -16.84 -8.87
C TYR A 228 -9.55 -17.90 -9.91
N LYS A 229 -8.55 -18.50 -10.58
CA LYS A 229 -8.75 -19.74 -11.34
C LYS A 229 -8.87 -20.90 -10.34
N PRO A 230 -9.99 -21.66 -10.32
CA PRO A 230 -10.16 -22.75 -9.37
C PRO A 230 -9.05 -23.81 -9.51
N GLY A 231 -8.34 -24.13 -8.42
CA GLY A 231 -7.47 -25.30 -8.33
C GLY A 231 -5.97 -25.05 -8.10
N ASN A 232 -5.46 -23.82 -8.28
CA ASN A 232 -4.00 -23.59 -8.29
C ASN A 232 -3.41 -23.23 -6.91
N VAL A 233 -4.16 -22.58 -6.02
CA VAL A 233 -3.65 -22.14 -4.71
C VAL A 233 -4.73 -22.30 -3.64
N LYS A 234 -4.34 -22.68 -2.41
CA LYS A 234 -5.24 -22.78 -1.25
C LYS A 234 -4.92 -21.63 -0.30
N LEU A 235 -5.93 -20.85 0.05
CA LEU A 235 -5.79 -19.81 1.08
C LEU A 235 -5.44 -20.45 2.42
N ARG A 236 -4.40 -19.90 3.06
CA ARG A 236 -3.86 -20.30 4.37
C ARG A 236 -3.75 -19.08 5.31
N PRO A 237 -4.87 -18.45 5.72
CA PRO A 237 -4.83 -17.24 6.57
C PRO A 237 -4.09 -17.43 7.90
N GLU A 238 -3.91 -18.67 8.36
CA GLU A 238 -3.09 -19.01 9.52
C GLU A 238 -1.64 -18.52 9.41
N ILE A 239 -1.11 -18.32 8.20
CA ILE A 239 0.22 -17.72 7.99
C ILE A 239 0.29 -16.32 8.60
N LEU A 240 -0.76 -15.50 8.44
CA LEU A 240 -0.83 -14.16 9.00
C LEU A 240 -0.81 -14.21 10.53
N LYS A 241 -1.60 -15.13 11.11
CA LYS A 241 -1.64 -15.35 12.57
C LYS A 241 -0.29 -15.81 13.12
N ASN A 242 0.35 -16.75 12.45
CA ASN A 242 1.65 -17.30 12.86
C ASN A 242 2.75 -16.24 12.77
N SER A 243 2.72 -15.39 11.75
CA SER A 243 3.63 -14.25 11.60
C SER A 243 3.49 -13.26 12.75
N GLN A 244 2.25 -12.85 13.08
CA GLN A 244 1.99 -11.98 14.23
C GLN A 244 2.46 -12.62 15.54
N SER A 245 2.14 -13.91 15.74
CA SER A 245 2.50 -14.64 16.96
C SER A 245 4.02 -14.72 17.15
N LEU A 246 4.77 -14.92 16.06
CA LEU A 246 6.23 -14.96 16.10
C LEU A 246 6.83 -13.60 16.45
N VAL A 247 6.38 -12.51 15.80
CA VAL A 247 6.84 -11.14 16.11
C VAL A 247 6.53 -10.78 17.57
N GLN A 248 5.31 -11.07 18.04
CA GLN A 248 4.91 -10.84 19.43
C GLN A 248 5.73 -11.65 20.43
N ALA A 249 6.00 -12.93 20.15
CA ALA A 249 6.81 -13.76 21.04
C ALA A 249 8.26 -13.28 21.13
N THR A 250 8.84 -12.83 20.00
CA THR A 250 10.24 -12.39 19.93
C THR A 250 10.44 -10.99 20.54
N HIS A 251 9.55 -10.04 20.26
CA HIS A 251 9.70 -8.63 20.66
C HIS A 251 8.76 -8.17 21.77
N GLN A 252 7.89 -9.04 22.28
CA GLN A 252 6.93 -8.74 23.35
C GLN A 252 5.99 -7.57 22.99
N THR A 253 5.53 -7.51 21.74
CA THR A 253 4.84 -6.33 21.16
C THR A 253 3.36 -6.16 21.53
N GLY A 254 2.79 -7.01 22.40
CA GLY A 254 1.41 -6.88 22.88
C GLY A 254 0.36 -7.43 21.93
#